data_AF-A0A2V7KBG3-F1
#
_entry.id   AF-A0A2V7KBG3-F1
#
_cell.length_a   1.000
_cell.length_b   1.000
_cell.length_c   1.000
_cell.angle_alpha   90.00
_cell.angle_beta   90.00
_cell.angle_gamma   90.00
#
_symmetry.space_group_name_H-M   'P 1'
#
loop_
_entity.id
_entity.type
_entity.pdbx_description
1 polymer ?
#
loop_
_entity_poly.entity_id
_entity_poly.type
_entity_poly.pdbx_seq_one_letter_code
_entity_poly.pdbx_strand_id
1 'polypeptide(L)'
;MPVTARLSRKFYETFGEDVTNELVDWFNSVDATYRGDLRELNELNFSRFDAKLEQRLAELDTKWGGHWTQLDAKLEQRLAELRRDLSIEITRAQNTTLKWMFTFWLPTAGGIIGTAIAVVALLLRR
;
A
#
# COMPACT_ATOMS: atom_id res chain seq x y z
N MET A 1 19.11 27.30 35.19
CA MET A 1 19.91 28.45 35.64
C MET A 1 18.96 29.58 36.02
N PRO A 2 19.04 30.13 37.24
CA PRO A 2 18.19 31.24 37.66
C PRO A 2 18.47 32.47 36.79
N VAL A 3 17.42 33.24 36.47
CA VAL A 3 17.60 34.56 35.86
C VAL A 3 18.03 35.49 36.98
N THR A 4 19.31 35.84 37.07
CA THR A 4 19.76 36.89 38.00
C THR A 4 19.16 38.23 37.58
N ALA A 5 17.96 38.52 38.03
CA ALA A 5 17.35 39.84 37.93
C ALA A 5 18.20 40.81 38.75
N ARG A 6 19.04 41.60 38.07
CA ARG A 6 19.82 42.66 38.72
C ARG A 6 19.02 43.95 38.70
N LEU A 7 18.53 44.35 39.86
CA LEU A 7 17.90 45.66 40.05
C LEU A 7 18.97 46.76 40.18
N SER A 8 18.60 47.99 39.84
CA SER A 8 19.54 49.12 39.82
C SER A 8 19.92 49.58 41.23
N ARG A 9 21.13 50.11 41.43
CA ARG A 9 21.59 50.61 42.75
C ARG A 9 20.65 51.66 43.36
N LYS A 10 20.10 52.55 42.53
CA LYS A 10 19.11 53.56 42.93
C LYS A 10 17.83 52.94 43.50
N PHE A 11 17.47 51.73 43.05
CA PHE A 11 16.31 51.00 43.55
C PHE A 11 16.56 50.49 44.97
N TYR A 12 17.74 49.91 45.24
CA TYR A 12 18.16 49.50 46.59
C TYR A 12 18.23 50.69 47.55
N GLU A 13 18.76 51.83 47.09
CA GLU A 13 18.82 53.06 47.90
C GLU A 13 17.43 53.62 48.25
N THR A 14 16.46 53.44 47.36
CA THR A 14 15.09 53.99 47.52
C THR A 14 14.20 53.08 48.37
N PHE A 15 14.30 51.76 48.17
CA PHE A 15 13.39 50.77 48.76
C PHE A 15 14.02 49.91 49.86
N GLY A 16 15.34 49.99 50.04
CA GLY A 16 16.10 49.18 51.00
C GLY A 16 16.48 47.80 50.45
N GLU A 17 17.47 47.16 51.09
CA GLU A 17 17.95 45.83 50.69
C GLU A 17 16.89 44.74 50.87
N ASP A 18 16.18 44.72 52.00
CA ASP A 18 15.21 43.66 52.32
C ASP A 18 14.10 43.56 51.27
N VAL A 19 13.43 44.69 50.99
CA VAL A 19 12.33 44.74 50.00
C VAL A 19 12.84 44.39 48.59
N THR A 20 14.06 44.81 48.26
CA THR A 20 14.63 44.54 46.95
C THR A 20 14.99 43.06 46.78
N ASN A 21 15.51 42.42 47.83
CA ASN A 21 15.84 40.99 47.84
C ASN A 21 14.57 40.13 47.75
N GLU A 22 13.52 40.46 48.51
CA GLU A 22 12.23 39.76 48.44
C GLU A 22 11.63 39.79 47.02
N LEU A 23 11.72 40.94 46.33
CA LEU A 23 11.24 41.07 44.95
C LEU A 23 12.04 40.20 43.98
N VAL A 24 13.36 40.13 44.13
CA VAL A 24 14.23 39.28 43.31
C VAL A 24 13.92 37.81 43.54
N ASP A 25 13.73 37.40 44.79
CA ASP A 25 13.39 36.02 45.14
C ASP A 25 12.02 35.62 44.60
N TRP A 26 11.02 36.51 44.71
CA TRP A 26 9.72 36.32 44.10
C TRP A 26 9.81 36.18 42.57
N PHE A 27 10.58 37.04 41.90
CA PHE A 27 10.77 36.98 40.45
C PHE A 27 11.45 35.67 40.02
N ASN A 28 12.48 35.25 40.76
CA ASN A 28 13.15 33.97 40.53
C ASN A 28 12.20 32.78 40.70
N SER A 29 11.34 32.82 41.73
CA SER A 29 10.31 31.79 41.94
C SER A 29 9.31 31.76 40.78
N VAL A 30 8.84 32.91 40.32
CA VAL A 30 7.88 33.00 39.20
C VAL A 30 8.51 32.49 37.89
N ASP A 31 9.75 32.88 37.56
CA ASP A 31 10.45 32.39 36.38
C ASP A 31 10.67 30.87 36.44
N ALA A 32 11.03 30.34 37.60
CA ALA A 32 11.21 28.90 37.80
C ALA A 32 9.89 28.13 37.56
N THR A 33 8.78 28.61 38.14
CA THR A 33 7.45 28.01 37.93
C THR A 33 7.05 28.09 36.47
N TYR A 34 7.14 29.27 35.84
CA TYR A 34 6.71 29.45 34.45
C TYR A 34 7.50 28.59 33.47
N ARG A 35 8.81 28.45 33.67
CA ARG A 35 9.64 27.53 32.88
C ARG A 35 9.29 26.06 33.12
N GLY A 36 8.88 25.72 34.34
CA GLY A 36 8.35 24.40 34.67
C GLY A 36 7.06 24.12 33.92
N ASP A 37 6.07 25.00 34.06
CA ASP A 37 4.76 24.90 33.40
C ASP A 37 4.90 24.84 31.88
N LEU A 38 5.78 25.67 31.30
CA LEU A 38 6.04 25.63 29.85
C LEU A 38 6.63 24.30 29.41
N ARG A 39 7.56 23.71 30.17
CA ARG A 39 8.10 22.38 29.87
C ARG A 39 7.02 21.31 29.98
N GLU A 40 6.21 21.35 31.02
CA GLU A 40 5.13 20.38 31.23
C GLU A 40 4.09 20.45 30.10
N LEU A 41 3.64 21.66 29.76
CA LEU A 41 2.72 21.88 28.64
C LEU A 41 3.32 21.42 27.31
N ASN A 42 4.61 21.68 27.10
CA ASN A 42 5.31 21.27 25.90
C ASN A 42 5.39 19.74 25.81
N GLU A 43 5.77 19.07 26.88
CA GLU A 43 5.83 17.61 26.97
C GLU A 43 4.46 16.97 26.74
N LEU A 44 3.42 17.48 27.41
CA LEU A 44 2.05 17.00 27.25
C LEU A 44 1.56 17.18 25.81
N ASN A 45 1.85 18.33 25.19
CA ASN A 45 1.47 18.59 23.81
C ASN A 45 2.23 17.71 22.82
N PHE A 46 3.53 17.47 23.03
CA PHE A 46 4.32 16.56 22.21
C PHE A 46 3.84 15.13 22.33
N SER A 47 3.57 14.64 23.54
CA SER A 47 3.01 13.30 23.76
C SER A 47 1.66 13.13 23.04
N ARG A 48 0.76 14.12 23.13
CA ARG A 48 -0.52 14.10 22.41
C ARG A 48 -0.35 14.15 20.89
N PHE A 49 0.60 14.94 20.42
CA PHE A 49 0.89 15.06 19.00
C PHE A 49 1.44 13.75 18.45
N ASP A 50 2.37 13.12 19.16
CA ASP A 50 2.98 11.85 18.80
C ASP A 50 1.94 10.73 18.73
N ALA A 51 1.11 10.59 19.79
CA ALA A 51 0.02 9.62 19.80
C ALA A 51 -0.97 9.81 18.63
N LYS A 52 -1.26 11.07 18.26
CA LYS A 52 -2.11 11.37 17.11
C LYS A 52 -1.43 11.05 15.78
N LEU A 53 -0.13 11.28 15.66
CA LEU A 53 0.63 10.89 14.47
C LEU A 53 0.68 9.38 14.32
N GLU A 54 0.99 8.64 15.38
CA GLU A 54 0.96 7.18 15.38
C GLU A 54 -0.41 6.63 14.96
N GLN A 55 -1.50 7.18 15.50
CA GLN A 55 -2.85 6.82 15.10
C GLN A 55 -3.07 7.05 13.59
N ARG A 56 -2.68 8.22 13.07
CA ARG A 56 -2.85 8.54 11.64
C ARG A 56 -2.01 7.65 10.74
N LEU A 57 -0.80 7.29 11.16
CA LEU A 57 0.06 6.36 10.43
C LEU A 57 -0.55 4.96 10.40
N ALA A 58 -1.09 4.47 11.51
CA ALA A 58 -1.81 3.19 11.55
C ALA A 58 -3.08 3.19 10.68
N GLU A 59 -3.85 4.28 10.70
CA GLU A 59 -5.01 4.46 9.80
C GLU A 59 -4.61 4.47 8.31
N LEU A 60 -3.45 5.06 7.98
CA LEU A 60 -2.93 5.03 6.62
C LEU A 60 -2.45 3.64 6.23
N ASP A 61 -1.69 2.96 7.08
CA ASP A 61 -1.19 1.61 6.82
C ASP A 61 -2.34 0.62 6.56
N THR A 62 -3.36 0.65 7.41
CA THR A 62 -4.57 -0.17 7.23
C THR A 62 -5.31 0.13 5.93
N LYS A 63 -5.49 1.41 5.57
CA LYS A 63 -6.13 1.79 4.30
C LYS A 63 -5.32 1.35 3.09
N TRP A 64 -4.02 1.60 3.10
CA TRP A 64 -3.12 1.22 2.02
C TRP A 64 -3.03 -0.31 1.88
N GLY A 65 -2.90 -1.04 2.97
CA GLY A 65 -2.94 -2.51 2.97
C GLY A 65 -4.24 -3.06 2.41
N GLY A 66 -5.38 -2.45 2.76
CA GLY A 66 -6.68 -2.81 2.20
C GLY A 66 -6.78 -2.55 0.69
N HIS A 67 -6.30 -1.39 0.22
CA HIS A 67 -6.26 -1.05 -1.20
C HIS A 67 -5.36 -2.01 -1.99
N TRP A 68 -4.19 -2.37 -1.47
CA TRP A 68 -3.27 -3.31 -2.11
C TRP A 68 -3.89 -4.71 -2.22
N THR A 69 -4.48 -5.20 -1.12
CA THR A 69 -5.17 -6.51 -1.12
C THR A 69 -6.30 -6.55 -2.16
N GLN A 70 -7.07 -5.46 -2.29
CA GLN A 70 -8.12 -5.35 -3.29
C GLN A 70 -7.58 -5.30 -4.72
N LEU A 71 -6.47 -4.60 -4.94
CA LEU A 71 -5.79 -4.52 -6.24
C LEU A 71 -5.27 -5.90 -6.66
N ASP A 72 -4.61 -6.63 -5.76
CA ASP A 72 -4.11 -7.97 -6.02
C ASP A 72 -5.25 -8.92 -6.38
N ALA A 73 -6.33 -8.94 -5.58
CA ALA A 73 -7.50 -9.77 -5.86
C ALA A 73 -8.11 -9.46 -7.25
N LYS A 74 -8.18 -8.18 -7.62
CA LYS A 74 -8.68 -7.76 -8.93
C LYS A 74 -7.74 -8.17 -10.06
N LEU A 75 -6.43 -8.07 -9.87
CA LEU A 75 -5.44 -8.50 -10.86
C LEU A 75 -5.47 -10.02 -11.05
N GLU A 76 -5.52 -10.79 -9.97
CA GLU A 76 -5.68 -12.24 -10.01
C GLU A 76 -6.96 -12.64 -10.75
N GLN A 77 -8.07 -11.98 -10.46
CA GLN A 77 -9.33 -12.20 -11.17
C GLN A 77 -9.20 -11.93 -12.66
N ARG A 78 -8.65 -10.77 -13.05
CA ARG A 78 -8.46 -10.41 -14.48
C ARG A 78 -7.52 -11.37 -15.20
N LEU A 79 -6.45 -11.80 -14.55
CA LEU A 79 -5.53 -12.80 -15.11
C LEU A 79 -6.20 -14.17 -15.26
N ALA A 80 -7.05 -14.57 -14.32
CA ALA A 80 -7.82 -15.81 -14.42
C ALA A 80 -8.86 -15.75 -15.56
N GLU A 81 -9.54 -14.62 -15.72
CA GLU A 81 -10.45 -14.35 -16.85
C GLU A 81 -9.69 -14.46 -18.18
N LEU A 82 -8.58 -13.72 -18.34
CA LEU A 82 -7.75 -13.76 -19.56
C LEU A 82 -7.24 -15.16 -19.88
N ARG A 83 -6.77 -15.92 -18.87
CA ARG A 83 -6.30 -17.30 -19.07
C ARG A 83 -7.43 -18.21 -19.55
N ARG A 84 -8.64 -18.05 -19.01
CA ARG A 84 -9.81 -18.83 -19.44
C ARG A 84 -10.20 -18.49 -20.87
N ASP A 85 -10.30 -17.21 -21.20
CA ASP A 85 -10.68 -16.76 -22.54
C ASP A 85 -9.69 -17.27 -23.59
N LEU A 86 -8.38 -17.12 -23.32
CA LEU A 86 -7.34 -17.64 -24.20
C LEU A 86 -7.42 -19.17 -24.36
N SER A 87 -7.70 -19.90 -23.29
CA SER A 87 -7.85 -21.37 -23.34
C SER A 87 -9.05 -21.77 -24.21
N ILE A 88 -10.16 -21.05 -24.10
CA ILE A 88 -11.36 -21.25 -24.92
C ILE A 88 -11.06 -20.96 -26.39
N GLU A 89 -10.37 -19.85 -26.67
CA GLU A 89 -10.01 -19.47 -28.05
C GLU A 89 -9.05 -20.47 -28.69
N ILE A 90 -8.02 -20.92 -27.97
CA ILE A 90 -7.10 -21.95 -28.45
C ILE A 90 -7.87 -23.24 -28.74
N THR A 91 -8.73 -23.69 -27.82
CA THR A 91 -9.54 -24.90 -28.02
C THR A 91 -10.48 -24.76 -29.22
N ARG A 92 -11.09 -23.58 -29.40
CA ARG A 92 -11.95 -23.29 -30.56
C ARG A 92 -11.15 -23.31 -31.86
N ALA A 93 -9.97 -22.70 -31.88
CA ALA A 93 -9.09 -22.67 -33.03
C ALA A 93 -8.66 -24.10 -33.41
N GLN A 94 -8.18 -24.88 -32.43
CA GLN A 94 -7.81 -26.29 -32.62
C GLN A 94 -8.98 -27.12 -33.17
N ASN A 95 -10.17 -27.02 -32.58
CA ASN A 95 -11.35 -27.72 -33.05
C ASN A 95 -11.77 -27.31 -34.46
N THR A 96 -11.66 -26.01 -34.78
CA THR A 96 -11.97 -25.49 -36.11
C THR A 96 -10.99 -26.03 -37.14
N THR A 97 -9.69 -25.96 -36.85
CA THR A 97 -8.64 -26.53 -37.70
C THR A 97 -8.84 -28.03 -37.90
N LEU A 98 -9.14 -28.79 -36.84
CA LEU A 98 -9.37 -30.24 -36.93
C LEU A 98 -10.57 -30.57 -37.83
N LYS A 99 -11.69 -29.84 -37.67
CA LYS A 99 -12.87 -30.00 -38.56
C LYS A 99 -12.50 -29.75 -40.01
N TRP A 100 -11.75 -28.68 -40.30
CA TRP A 100 -11.31 -28.38 -41.66
C TRP A 100 -10.35 -29.43 -42.22
N MET A 101 -9.45 -29.98 -41.40
CA MET A 101 -8.60 -31.09 -41.82
C MET A 101 -9.47 -32.28 -42.28
N PHE A 102 -10.45 -32.71 -41.49
CA PHE A 102 -11.31 -33.81 -41.91
C PHE A 102 -12.15 -33.46 -43.15
N THR A 103 -12.82 -32.31 -43.17
CA THR A 103 -13.64 -31.90 -44.33
C THR A 103 -12.82 -31.83 -45.62
N PHE A 104 -11.59 -31.30 -45.55
CA PHE A 104 -10.70 -31.18 -46.69
C PHE A 104 -10.12 -32.53 -47.13
N TRP A 105 -9.68 -33.37 -46.18
CA TRP A 105 -8.99 -34.63 -46.48
C TRP A 105 -9.91 -35.84 -46.69
N LEU A 106 -11.18 -35.78 -46.26
CA LEU A 106 -12.10 -36.92 -46.34
C LEU A 106 -12.35 -37.42 -47.77
N PRO A 107 -12.53 -36.55 -48.80
CA PRO A 107 -12.66 -37.01 -50.18
C PRO A 107 -11.39 -37.68 -50.73
N THR A 108 -10.21 -37.14 -50.45
CA THR A 108 -8.94 -37.70 -50.94
C THR A 108 -8.61 -39.03 -50.27
N ALA A 109 -8.81 -39.12 -48.95
CA ALA A 109 -8.68 -40.38 -48.22
C ALA A 109 -9.66 -41.45 -48.74
N GLY A 110 -10.92 -41.08 -48.98
CA GLY A 110 -11.92 -41.97 -49.56
C GLY A 110 -11.54 -42.46 -50.96
N GLY A 111 -11.01 -41.58 -51.80
CA GLY A 111 -10.50 -41.93 -53.13
C GLY A 111 -9.36 -42.95 -53.08
N ILE A 112 -8.37 -42.75 -52.21
CA ILE A 112 -7.23 -43.68 -52.04
C ILE A 112 -7.71 -45.05 -51.55
N ILE A 113 -8.62 -45.09 -50.58
CA ILE A 113 -9.19 -46.35 -50.08
C ILE A 113 -9.97 -47.07 -51.20
N GLY A 114 -10.78 -46.32 -51.96
CA GLY A 114 -11.56 -46.87 -53.07
C GLY A 114 -10.69 -47.48 -54.17
N THR A 115 -9.60 -46.80 -54.55
CA THR A 115 -8.67 -47.32 -55.56
C THR A 115 -7.94 -48.57 -55.08
N ALA A 116 -7.50 -48.61 -53.82
CA ALA A 116 -6.87 -49.79 -53.23
C ALA A 116 -7.80 -51.01 -53.26
N ILE A 117 -9.08 -50.85 -52.88
CA ILE A 117 -10.08 -51.92 -52.93
C ILE A 117 -10.30 -52.40 -54.37
N ALA A 118 -10.42 -51.48 -55.33
CA ALA A 118 -10.62 -51.83 -56.74
C ALA A 118 -9.44 -52.65 -57.30
N VAL A 119 -8.20 -52.29 -56.96
CA VAL A 119 -7.00 -53.03 -57.36
C VAL A 119 -6.99 -54.44 -56.78
N VAL A 120 -7.29 -54.60 -55.49
CA VAL A 120 -7.37 -55.92 -54.84
C VAL A 120 -8.46 -56.79 -55.48
N ALA A 121 -9.65 -56.23 -55.72
CA ALA A 121 -10.74 -56.93 -56.38
C ALA A 121 -10.36 -57.41 -57.79
N LEU A 122 -9.57 -56.61 -58.52
CA LEU A 122 -9.09 -56.96 -59.85
C LEU A 122 -8.04 -58.08 -59.81
N LEU A 123 -7.16 -58.09 -58.80
CA LEU A 123 -6.15 -59.13 -58.60
C LEU A 123 -6.76 -60.48 -58.19
N LEU A 124 -7.83 -60.47 -57.38
CA LEU A 124 -8.53 -61.70 -56.96
C LEU A 124 -9.39 -62.33 -58.07
N ARG A 125 -9.68 -61.60 -59.14
CA ARG A 125 -10.53 -62.04 -60.25
C ARG A 125 -9.76 -62.69 -61.40
N ARG A 126 -8.45 -62.86 -61.24
CA ARG A 126 -7.51 -63.44 -62.22
C ARG A 126 -7.08 -64.83 -61.78
#